data_AF-A0AAV3J290-F1
#
_entry.id   AF-A0AAV3J290-F1
#
_cell.length_a   1.000
_cell.length_b   1.000
_cell.length_c   1.000
_cell.angle_alpha   90.00
_cell.angle_beta   90.00
_cell.angle_gamma   90.00
#
_symmetry.space_group_name_H-M   'P 1'
#
loop_
_entity.id
_entity.type
_entity.pdbx_description
1 polymer ?
#
loop_
_entity_poly.entity_id
_entity_poly.type
_entity_poly.pdbx_seq_one_letter_code
_entity_poly.pdbx_strand_id
1 'polypeptide(L)'
;MRQTLKVFSIGMHVVMRDAIMLFLIPAPFLVGITFYYLLPWLNQLLLERFSFSFEEWYPLADGLMIILTPTLLTMSSAFLLLEECDEGLGSYYQITPAKQFHYLMARIGLPALWGFLCALGIASWFGLSQLSFSVIIACSFLADLFGSSVAIMIVALASNRVEGLAISKLTGITMLGMFIAGFVSDSWRWLAGILPSFWLGELILEKALWFNLLLGTASSLIWIILFTRRFIKKIR
;
A
#
# COMPACT_ATOMS: atom_id res chain seq x y z
N MET A 1 -1.35 28.76 1.05
CA MET A 1 -1.33 27.99 -0.21
C MET A 1 -0.02 28.13 -1.00
N ARG A 2 0.57 29.33 -1.18
CA ARG A 2 1.84 29.48 -1.92
C ARG A 2 3.07 28.85 -1.22
N GLN A 3 3.11 28.91 0.11
CA GLN A 3 4.19 28.28 0.90
C GLN A 3 4.10 26.75 0.93
N THR A 4 2.88 26.19 0.99
CA THR A 4 2.66 24.72 0.96
C THR A 4 3.08 24.12 -0.39
N LEU A 5 2.79 24.81 -1.50
CA LEU A 5 3.25 24.40 -2.84
C LEU A 5 4.78 24.47 -2.99
N LYS A 6 5.43 25.47 -2.39
CA LYS A 6 6.90 25.56 -2.39
C LYS A 6 7.54 24.44 -1.57
N VAL A 7 7.01 24.14 -0.37
CA VAL A 7 7.48 23.01 0.45
C VAL A 7 7.28 21.69 -0.29
N PHE A 8 6.15 21.52 -0.97
CA PHE A 8 5.86 20.34 -1.79
C PHE A 8 6.82 20.20 -2.98
N SER A 9 7.10 21.28 -3.71
CA SER A 9 8.04 21.29 -4.83
C SER A 9 9.48 21.01 -4.39
N ILE A 10 9.92 21.57 -3.26
CA ILE A 10 11.24 21.29 -2.68
C ILE A 10 11.29 19.82 -2.20
N GLY A 11 10.23 19.34 -1.56
CA GLY A 11 10.09 17.94 -1.17
C GLY A 11 10.19 16.98 -2.36
N MET A 12 9.51 17.27 -3.48
CA MET A 12 9.64 16.48 -4.71
C MET A 12 11.07 16.45 -5.24
N HIS A 13 11.76 17.60 -5.25
CA HIS A 13 13.12 17.66 -5.77
C HIS A 13 14.14 16.91 -4.88
N VAL A 14 13.89 16.85 -3.56
CA VAL A 14 14.70 16.06 -2.62
C VAL A 14 14.41 14.57 -2.77
N VAL A 15 13.13 14.19 -2.82
CA VAL A 15 12.68 12.80 -3.02
C VAL A 15 13.20 12.21 -4.34
N MET A 16 13.21 12.99 -5.43
CA MET A 16 13.77 12.54 -6.72
C MET A 16 15.29 12.43 -6.72
N ARG A 17 16.00 13.07 -5.79
CA ARG A 17 17.46 12.98 -5.64
C ARG A 17 17.90 11.92 -4.64
N ASP A 18 16.99 11.40 -3.82
CA ASP A 18 17.29 10.29 -2.91
C ASP A 18 17.42 8.98 -3.70
N ALA A 19 18.63 8.42 -3.69
CA ALA A 19 18.99 7.20 -4.41
C ALA A 19 18.08 6.00 -4.08
N ILE A 20 17.50 5.98 -2.87
CA ILE A 20 16.59 4.92 -2.42
C ILE A 20 15.24 5.00 -3.13
N MET A 21 14.69 6.20 -3.33
CA MET A 21 13.42 6.41 -4.05
C MET A 21 13.56 6.09 -5.54
N LEU A 22 14.69 6.46 -6.16
CA LEU A 22 14.99 6.12 -7.55
C LEU A 22 15.05 4.61 -7.80
N PHE A 23 15.60 3.84 -6.86
CA PHE A 23 15.62 2.38 -6.94
C PHE A 23 14.27 1.72 -6.68
N LEU A 24 13.35 2.40 -5.97
CA LEU A 24 12.05 1.84 -5.63
C LEU A 24 10.95 2.14 -6.66
N ILE A 25 11.13 3.13 -7.53
CA ILE A 25 10.25 3.41 -8.68
C ILE A 25 10.07 2.20 -9.62
N PRO A 26 11.13 1.44 -10.01
CA PRO A 26 10.97 0.27 -10.86
C PRO A 26 10.45 -0.97 -10.11
N ALA A 27 10.49 -1.00 -8.77
CA ALA A 27 10.18 -2.20 -8.00
C ALA A 27 8.75 -2.73 -8.25
N PRO A 28 7.69 -1.89 -8.29
CA PRO A 28 6.35 -2.37 -8.65
C PRO A 28 6.26 -2.98 -10.05
N PHE A 29 6.98 -2.44 -11.03
CA PHE A 29 7.02 -2.99 -12.38
C PHE A 29 7.71 -4.35 -12.42
N LEU A 30 8.78 -4.53 -11.63
CA LEU A 30 9.42 -5.83 -11.47
C LEU A 30 8.47 -6.86 -10.85
N VAL A 31 7.65 -6.46 -9.87
CA VAL A 31 6.61 -7.33 -9.30
C VAL A 31 5.60 -7.73 -10.39
N GLY A 32 5.12 -6.77 -11.18
CA GLY A 32 4.18 -7.04 -12.27
C GLY A 32 4.72 -7.99 -13.32
N ILE A 33 5.94 -7.75 -13.81
CA ILE A 33 6.62 -8.63 -14.76
C ILE A 33 6.80 -10.03 -14.15
N THR A 34 7.22 -10.11 -12.88
CA THR A 34 7.43 -11.39 -12.20
C THR A 34 6.12 -12.16 -12.13
N PHE A 35 5.03 -11.55 -11.68
CA PHE A 35 3.74 -12.24 -11.56
C PHE A 35 3.20 -12.66 -12.93
N TYR A 36 3.27 -11.77 -13.93
CA TYR A 36 2.75 -12.03 -15.26
C TYR A 36 3.45 -13.18 -15.98
N TYR A 37 4.77 -13.32 -15.84
CA TYR A 37 5.51 -14.42 -16.48
C TYR A 37 5.63 -15.66 -15.60
N LEU A 38 5.86 -15.50 -14.29
CA LEU A 38 6.13 -16.62 -13.38
C LEU A 38 4.89 -17.45 -13.12
N LEU A 39 3.72 -16.83 -12.91
CA LEU A 39 2.50 -17.57 -12.54
C LEU A 39 1.98 -18.46 -13.68
N PRO A 40 1.84 -17.99 -14.93
CA PRO A 40 1.45 -18.86 -16.04
C PRO A 40 2.46 -19.98 -16.31
N TRP A 41 3.76 -19.69 -16.18
CA TRP A 41 4.82 -20.69 -16.32
C TRP A 41 4.73 -21.77 -15.23
N LEU A 42 4.51 -21.38 -13.98
CA LEU A 42 4.27 -22.32 -12.88
C LEU A 42 3.00 -23.16 -13.10
N ASN A 43 1.94 -22.55 -13.63
CA ASN A 43 0.69 -23.24 -13.93
C ASN A 43 0.87 -24.31 -15.01
N GLN A 44 1.63 -24.02 -16.07
CA GLN A 44 1.97 -25.01 -17.10
C GLN A 44 2.76 -26.18 -16.53
N LEU A 45 3.77 -25.92 -15.70
CA LEU A 45 4.55 -26.99 -15.05
C LEU A 45 3.71 -27.88 -14.13
N LEU A 46 2.78 -27.29 -13.38
CA LEU A 46 1.87 -28.02 -12.49
C LEU A 46 0.83 -28.83 -13.27
N LEU A 47 0.30 -28.28 -14.36
CA LEU A 47 -0.59 -28.99 -15.27
C LEU A 47 0.09 -30.20 -15.91
N GLU A 48 1.32 -30.05 -16.40
CA GLU A 48 2.07 -31.14 -17.04
C GLU A 48 2.43 -32.27 -16.07
N ARG A 49 2.81 -31.94 -14.82
CA ARG A 49 3.32 -32.93 -13.85
C ARG A 49 2.26 -33.52 -12.94
N PHE A 50 1.25 -32.75 -12.58
CA PHE A 50 0.27 -33.11 -11.55
C PHE A 50 -1.20 -32.99 -12.02
N SER A 51 -1.43 -32.53 -13.26
CA SER A 51 -2.79 -32.30 -13.82
C SER A 51 -3.63 -31.36 -12.96
N PHE A 52 -2.99 -30.43 -12.24
CA PHE A 52 -3.60 -29.45 -11.36
C PHE A 52 -3.36 -28.04 -11.90
N SER A 53 -4.42 -27.24 -12.03
CA SER A 53 -4.35 -25.82 -12.38
C SER A 53 -4.71 -24.95 -11.18
N PHE A 54 -4.08 -23.77 -11.08
CA PHE A 54 -4.42 -22.76 -10.07
C PHE A 54 -4.88 -21.43 -10.70
N GLU A 55 -5.34 -21.48 -11.95
CA GLU A 55 -5.88 -20.32 -12.68
C GLU A 55 -7.04 -19.64 -11.94
N GLU A 56 -7.84 -20.40 -11.19
CA GLU A 56 -8.92 -19.88 -10.34
C GLU A 56 -8.43 -18.84 -9.32
N TRP A 57 -7.15 -18.89 -8.95
CA TRP A 57 -6.54 -18.00 -7.97
C TRP A 57 -5.80 -16.80 -8.58
N TYR A 58 -5.81 -16.66 -9.92
CA TYR A 58 -5.21 -15.51 -10.61
C TYR A 58 -5.79 -14.15 -10.17
N PRO A 59 -7.10 -14.00 -9.91
CA PRO A 59 -7.62 -12.74 -9.39
C PRO A 59 -6.95 -12.33 -8.07
N LEU A 60 -6.74 -13.28 -7.13
CA LEU A 60 -6.05 -12.98 -5.87
C LEU A 60 -4.58 -12.58 -6.12
N ALA A 61 -3.92 -13.18 -7.09
CA ALA A 61 -2.57 -12.79 -7.47
C ALA A 61 -2.50 -11.37 -8.07
N ASP A 62 -3.45 -11.01 -8.93
CA ASP A 62 -3.60 -9.63 -9.43
C ASP A 62 -3.85 -8.66 -8.29
N GLY A 63 -4.68 -9.07 -7.33
CA GLY A 63 -4.91 -8.34 -6.10
C GLY A 63 -3.67 -8.05 -5.29
N LEU A 64 -2.83 -9.07 -5.08
CA LEU A 64 -1.55 -8.96 -4.41
C LEU A 64 -0.63 -8.00 -5.16
N MET A 65 -0.56 -8.09 -6.48
CA MET A 65 0.23 -7.18 -7.31
C MET A 65 -0.26 -5.72 -7.16
N ILE A 66 -1.57 -5.50 -7.18
CA ILE A 66 -2.20 -4.18 -7.02
C ILE A 66 -1.91 -3.59 -5.63
N ILE A 67 -2.05 -4.36 -4.56
CA ILE A 67 -1.82 -3.88 -3.18
C ILE A 67 -0.32 -3.69 -2.88
N LEU A 68 0.56 -4.51 -3.44
CA LEU A 68 2.01 -4.42 -3.23
C LEU A 68 2.59 -3.15 -3.85
N THR A 69 2.03 -2.70 -4.98
CA THR A 69 2.54 -1.55 -5.73
C THR A 69 2.60 -0.25 -4.90
N PRO A 70 1.48 0.29 -4.37
CA PRO A 70 1.52 1.51 -3.58
C PRO A 70 2.07 1.28 -2.18
N THR A 71 1.93 0.08 -1.60
CA THR A 71 2.47 -0.21 -0.26
C THR A 71 3.99 -0.13 -0.25
N LEU A 72 4.70 -0.68 -1.25
CA LEU A 72 6.16 -0.58 -1.34
C LEU A 72 6.60 0.89 -1.45
N LEU A 73 5.97 1.67 -2.32
CA LEU A 73 6.30 3.08 -2.53
C LEU A 73 6.05 3.93 -1.28
N THR A 74 4.88 3.82 -0.66
CA THR A 74 4.53 4.56 0.56
C THR A 74 5.37 4.11 1.76
N MET A 75 5.69 2.82 1.88
CA MET A 75 6.57 2.29 2.92
C MET A 75 8.00 2.80 2.78
N SER A 76 8.53 2.94 1.57
CA SER A 76 9.86 3.56 1.39
C SER A 76 9.92 4.99 1.91
N SER A 77 8.84 5.76 1.70
CA SER A 77 8.73 7.09 2.27
C SER A 77 8.61 7.08 3.79
N ALA A 78 7.97 6.06 4.37
CA ALA A 78 7.94 5.88 5.82
C ALA A 78 9.35 5.63 6.39
N PHE A 79 10.20 4.88 5.68
CA PHE A 79 11.58 4.67 6.12
C PHE A 79 12.44 5.92 6.02
N LEU A 80 12.28 6.73 4.97
CA LEU A 80 12.95 8.03 4.90
C LEU A 80 12.54 8.95 6.05
N LEU A 81 11.25 8.95 6.41
CA LEU A 81 10.76 9.68 7.58
C LEU A 81 11.40 9.19 8.89
N LEU A 82 11.57 7.87 9.05
CA LEU A 82 12.24 7.30 10.22
C LEU A 82 13.73 7.64 10.27
N GLU A 83 14.40 7.66 9.11
CA GLU A 83 15.81 8.04 8.98
C GLU A 83 16.02 9.50 9.39
N GLU A 84 15.16 10.41 8.94
CA GLU A 84 15.18 11.80 9.40
C GLU A 84 14.92 11.93 10.92
N CYS A 85 14.01 11.11 11.47
CA CYS A 85 13.77 11.09 12.91
C CYS A 85 15.00 10.60 13.69
N ASP A 86 15.69 9.56 13.21
CA ASP A 86 16.90 8.99 13.82
C ASP A 86 18.08 9.97 13.78
N GLU A 87 18.19 10.78 12.72
CA GLU A 87 19.22 11.82 12.59
C GLU A 87 18.99 13.04 13.51
N GLY A 88 17.94 13.03 14.34
CA GLY A 88 17.62 14.12 15.26
C GLY A 88 16.91 15.30 14.61
N LEU A 89 16.49 15.19 13.34
CA LEU A 89 15.65 16.19 12.66
C LEU A 89 14.24 16.26 13.24
N GLY A 90 13.84 15.27 14.05
CA GLY A 90 12.61 15.26 14.86
C GLY A 90 12.40 16.56 15.65
N SER A 91 13.46 17.07 16.27
CA SER A 91 13.49 18.32 17.04
C SER A 91 13.23 19.55 16.17
N TYR A 92 13.74 19.55 14.93
CA TYR A 92 13.58 20.65 13.98
C TYR A 92 12.14 20.73 13.45
N TYR A 93 11.40 19.61 13.43
CA TYR A 93 9.99 19.62 13.03
C TYR A 93 9.06 20.31 14.03
N GLN A 94 9.45 20.39 15.31
CA GLN A 94 8.68 21.12 16.33
C GLN A 94 8.74 22.64 16.15
N ILE A 95 9.79 23.15 15.51
CA ILE A 95 10.03 24.59 15.30
C ILE A 95 9.66 25.08 13.89
N THR A 96 9.37 24.18 12.93
CA THR A 96 8.84 24.58 11.62
C THR A 96 7.37 25.03 11.67
N PRO A 97 6.98 26.09 10.93
CA PRO A 97 5.60 26.60 10.90
C PRO A 97 4.60 25.64 10.23
N ALA A 98 5.06 24.58 9.58
CA ALA A 98 4.21 23.51 9.08
C ALA A 98 3.79 22.62 10.25
N LYS A 99 2.49 22.59 10.60
CA LYS A 99 1.98 21.64 11.61
C LYS A 99 2.37 20.22 11.20
N GLN A 100 2.85 19.42 12.16
CA GLN A 100 3.35 18.03 12.00
C GLN A 100 2.50 17.14 11.06
N PHE A 101 1.18 17.35 11.06
CA PHE A 101 0.25 16.68 10.14
C PHE A 101 0.50 16.98 8.64
N HIS A 102 0.73 18.24 8.28
CA HIS A 102 0.94 18.63 6.87
C HIS A 102 2.27 18.10 6.33
N TYR A 103 3.26 17.96 7.21
CA TYR A 103 4.54 17.33 6.85
C TYR A 103 4.35 15.86 6.51
N LEU A 104 3.66 15.11 7.39
CA LEU A 104 3.32 13.70 7.15
C LEU A 104 2.52 13.53 5.85
N MET A 105 1.51 14.37 5.62
CA MET A 105 0.71 14.33 4.40
C MET A 105 1.52 14.68 3.14
N ALA A 106 2.46 15.61 3.22
CA ALA A 106 3.30 15.96 2.07
C ALA A 106 4.27 14.83 1.70
N ARG A 107 4.86 14.17 2.71
CA ARG A 107 5.83 13.08 2.50
C ARG A 107 5.18 11.79 2.05
N ILE A 108 4.04 11.38 2.62
CA ILE A 108 3.37 10.13 2.26
C ILE A 108 2.41 10.32 1.08
N GLY A 109 1.74 11.47 0.97
CA GLY A 109 0.74 11.70 -0.07
C GLY A 109 1.30 11.74 -1.48
N LEU A 110 2.55 12.18 -1.66
CA LEU A 110 3.22 12.19 -2.97
C LEU A 110 3.50 10.76 -3.49
N PRO A 111 4.21 9.90 -2.74
CA PRO A 111 4.38 8.49 -3.07
C PRO A 111 3.06 7.73 -3.21
N ALA A 112 2.04 8.09 -2.44
CA ALA A 112 0.69 7.50 -2.56
C ALA A 112 0.07 7.79 -3.93
N LEU A 113 0.02 9.07 -4.33
CA LEU A 113 -0.48 9.45 -5.66
C LEU A 113 0.29 8.78 -6.80
N TRP A 114 1.61 8.68 -6.67
CA TRP A 114 2.42 7.95 -7.65
C TRP A 114 2.12 6.45 -7.63
N GLY A 115 1.99 5.85 -6.45
CA GLY A 115 1.65 4.45 -6.27
C GLY A 115 0.28 4.08 -6.84
N PHE A 116 -0.71 4.95 -6.70
CA PHE A 116 -2.02 4.81 -7.33
C PHE A 116 -1.91 4.73 -8.86
N LEU A 117 -1.14 5.64 -9.48
CA LEU A 117 -0.93 5.63 -10.93
C LEU A 117 -0.17 4.38 -11.40
N CYS A 118 0.85 3.98 -10.65
CA CYS A 118 1.58 2.74 -10.93
C CYS A 118 0.67 1.50 -10.81
N ALA A 119 -0.19 1.45 -9.78
CA ALA A 119 -1.11 0.34 -9.57
C ALA A 119 -2.11 0.21 -10.72
N LEU A 120 -2.67 1.33 -11.19
CA LEU A 120 -3.53 1.38 -12.37
C LEU A 120 -2.82 0.86 -13.62
N GLY A 121 -1.60 1.34 -13.89
CA GLY A 121 -0.81 0.93 -15.05
C GLY A 121 -0.45 -0.55 -15.01
N ILE A 122 0.01 -1.04 -13.85
CA ILE A 122 0.43 -2.44 -13.67
C ILE A 122 -0.78 -3.38 -13.78
N ALA A 123 -1.89 -3.06 -13.12
CA ALA A 123 -3.11 -3.87 -13.23
C ALA A 123 -3.64 -3.94 -14.67
N SER A 124 -3.53 -2.85 -15.43
CA SER A 124 -4.03 -2.79 -16.80
C SER A 124 -3.12 -3.52 -17.80
N TRP A 125 -1.81 -3.54 -17.58
CA TRP A 125 -0.84 -4.17 -18.50
C TRP A 125 -0.45 -5.60 -18.12
N PHE A 126 -0.39 -5.90 -16.82
CA PHE A 126 0.10 -7.18 -16.28
C PHE A 126 -1.00 -8.00 -15.58
N GLY A 127 -2.28 -7.62 -15.74
CA GLY A 127 -3.40 -8.39 -15.20
C GLY A 127 -3.48 -9.80 -15.82
N LEU A 128 -3.53 -10.82 -14.95
CA LEU A 128 -3.68 -12.22 -15.34
C LEU A 128 -5.16 -12.59 -15.54
N SER A 129 -6.06 -11.93 -14.80
CA SER A 129 -7.49 -12.12 -14.88
C SER A 129 -8.19 -10.97 -15.62
N GLN A 130 -9.36 -11.25 -16.19
CA GLN A 130 -10.17 -10.26 -16.89
C GLN A 130 -10.97 -9.39 -15.92
N LEU A 131 -10.28 -8.58 -15.11
CA LEU A 131 -10.93 -7.62 -14.22
C LEU A 131 -11.52 -6.46 -15.03
N SER A 132 -12.75 -6.06 -14.70
CA SER A 132 -13.32 -4.84 -15.29
C SER A 132 -12.52 -3.59 -14.92
N PHE A 133 -12.45 -2.62 -15.84
CA PHE A 133 -11.69 -1.38 -15.62
C PHE A 133 -12.16 -0.59 -14.38
N SER A 134 -13.46 -0.64 -14.09
CA SER A 134 -14.04 -0.04 -12.88
C SER A 134 -13.53 -0.69 -11.60
N VAL A 135 -13.37 -2.02 -11.60
CA VAL A 135 -12.80 -2.78 -10.47
C VAL A 135 -11.32 -2.47 -10.32
N ILE A 136 -10.56 -2.35 -11.42
CA ILE A 136 -9.15 -1.96 -11.38
C ILE A 136 -8.97 -0.58 -10.71
N ILE A 137 -9.80 0.40 -11.07
CA ILE A 137 -9.76 1.73 -10.45
C ILE A 137 -10.10 1.65 -8.96
N ALA A 138 -11.17 0.95 -8.59
CA ALA A 138 -11.61 0.79 -7.21
C ALA A 138 -10.53 0.08 -6.35
N CYS A 139 -9.94 -0.99 -6.86
CA CYS A 139 -8.88 -1.74 -6.20
C CYS A 139 -7.61 -0.90 -6.05
N SER A 140 -7.19 -0.17 -7.09
CA SER A 140 -6.01 0.69 -7.03
C SER A 140 -6.18 1.81 -6.01
N PHE A 141 -7.39 2.38 -5.91
CA PHE A 141 -7.70 3.41 -4.92
C PHE A 141 -7.64 2.87 -3.49
N LEU A 142 -8.24 1.72 -3.22
CA LEU A 142 -8.15 1.10 -1.89
C LEU A 142 -6.75 0.60 -1.55
N ALA A 143 -6.01 0.08 -2.54
CA ALA A 143 -4.62 -0.31 -2.38
C ALA A 143 -3.76 0.87 -1.93
N ASP A 144 -3.98 2.05 -2.52
CA ASP A 144 -3.26 3.27 -2.16
C ASP A 144 -3.59 3.74 -0.74
N LEU A 145 -4.88 3.73 -0.37
CA LEU A 145 -5.30 4.04 1.00
C LEU A 145 -4.73 3.05 2.01
N PHE A 146 -4.71 1.75 1.67
CA PHE A 146 -4.09 0.73 2.49
C PHE A 146 -2.58 0.96 2.64
N GLY A 147 -1.85 1.20 1.55
CA GLY A 147 -0.42 1.52 1.57
C GLY A 147 -0.11 2.73 2.44
N SER A 148 -0.86 3.81 2.25
CA SER A 148 -0.77 5.01 3.08
C SER A 148 -1.03 4.72 4.56
N SER A 149 -2.05 3.91 4.88
CA SER A 149 -2.36 3.52 6.25
C SER A 149 -1.23 2.70 6.89
N VAL A 150 -0.61 1.80 6.13
CA VAL A 150 0.52 0.98 6.55
C VAL A 150 1.77 1.84 6.76
N ALA A 151 2.06 2.77 5.86
CA ALA A 151 3.17 3.71 5.99
C ALA A 151 3.04 4.55 7.27
N ILE A 152 1.85 5.11 7.54
CA ILE A 152 1.61 5.88 8.77
C ILE A 152 1.69 4.98 10.00
N MET A 153 1.21 3.73 9.93
CA MET A 153 1.36 2.75 11.01
C MET A 153 2.83 2.49 11.35
N ILE A 154 3.68 2.30 10.34
CA ILE A 154 5.13 2.07 10.54
C ILE A 154 5.74 3.26 11.29
N VAL A 155 5.55 4.48 10.80
CA VAL A 155 6.13 5.68 11.43
C VAL A 155 5.55 5.94 12.83
N ALA A 156 4.25 5.68 13.03
CA ALA A 156 3.59 5.88 14.32
C ALA A 156 4.07 4.90 15.40
N LEU A 157 4.42 3.67 15.02
CA LEU A 157 4.82 2.61 15.94
C LEU A 157 6.35 2.54 16.14
N ALA A 158 7.14 2.75 15.09
CA ALA A 158 8.59 2.55 15.11
C ALA A 158 9.35 3.75 15.67
N SER A 159 10.16 3.57 16.71
CA SER A 159 10.98 4.64 17.30
C SER A 159 12.22 4.95 16.47
N ASN A 160 12.72 3.97 15.73
CA ASN A 160 13.88 4.08 14.85
C ASN A 160 13.71 3.23 13.58
N ARG A 161 14.63 3.36 12.63
CA ARG A 161 14.64 2.61 11.36
C ARG A 161 14.66 1.09 11.55
N VAL A 162 15.36 0.59 12.57
CA VAL A 162 15.48 -0.86 12.84
C VAL A 162 14.14 -1.43 13.32
N GLU A 163 13.45 -0.74 14.23
CA GLU A 163 12.09 -1.07 14.65
C GLU A 163 11.11 -0.94 13.47
N GLY A 164 11.31 0.06 12.61
CA GLY A 164 10.54 0.23 11.37
C GLY A 164 10.65 -1.00 10.48
N LEU A 165 11.83 -1.58 10.36
CA LEU A 165 12.05 -2.81 9.59
C LEU A 165 11.29 -3.99 10.21
N ALA A 166 11.29 -4.11 11.54
CA ALA A 166 10.54 -5.16 12.23
C ALA A 166 9.02 -5.02 12.02
N ILE A 167 8.48 -3.81 12.22
CA ILE A 167 7.06 -3.52 12.03
C ILE A 167 6.65 -3.73 10.58
N SER A 168 7.49 -3.33 9.63
CA SER A 168 7.21 -3.50 8.20
C SER A 168 7.02 -4.97 7.81
N LYS A 169 7.76 -5.90 8.42
CA LYS A 169 7.55 -7.34 8.20
C LYS A 169 6.22 -7.83 8.77
N LEU A 170 5.79 -7.27 9.90
CA LEU A 170 4.48 -7.58 10.49
C LEU A 170 3.31 -7.05 9.66
N THR A 171 3.54 -6.11 8.73
CA THR A 171 2.49 -5.64 7.80
C THR A 171 1.98 -6.75 6.88
N GLY A 172 2.78 -7.82 6.65
CA GLY A 172 2.28 -9.01 5.95
C GLY A 172 1.04 -9.62 6.62
N ILE A 173 0.92 -9.50 7.95
CA ILE A 173 -0.26 -9.96 8.69
C ILE A 173 -1.49 -9.13 8.32
N THR A 174 -1.32 -7.82 8.11
CA THR A 174 -2.44 -6.95 7.72
C THR A 174 -2.88 -7.21 6.28
N MET A 175 -2.01 -7.77 5.42
CA MET A 175 -2.37 -8.20 4.06
C MET A 175 -3.17 -9.51 4.03
N LEU A 176 -3.14 -10.33 5.09
CA LEU A 176 -3.87 -11.59 5.16
C LEU A 176 -5.38 -11.43 4.99
N GLY A 177 -5.94 -10.24 5.27
CA GLY A 177 -7.35 -9.95 5.06
C GLY A 177 -7.82 -10.26 3.63
N MET A 178 -6.99 -9.99 2.62
CA MET A 178 -7.30 -10.30 1.22
C MET A 178 -7.51 -11.80 1.00
N PHE A 179 -6.62 -12.63 1.55
CA PHE A 179 -6.71 -14.09 1.41
C PHE A 179 -7.92 -14.64 2.18
N ILE A 180 -8.24 -14.07 3.34
CA ILE A 180 -9.44 -14.46 4.10
C ILE A 180 -10.72 -14.24 3.27
N ALA A 181 -10.80 -13.15 2.50
CA ALA A 181 -11.94 -12.88 1.61
C ALA A 181 -12.10 -13.92 0.48
N GLY A 182 -10.99 -14.52 0.02
CA GLY A 182 -10.97 -15.54 -1.02
C GLY A 182 -11.21 -16.96 -0.53
N PHE A 183 -10.61 -17.33 0.60
CA PHE A 183 -10.63 -18.72 1.08
C PHE A 183 -11.75 -19.04 2.09
N VAL A 184 -12.25 -18.04 2.84
CA VAL A 184 -13.22 -18.29 3.91
C VAL A 184 -14.63 -17.95 3.43
N SER A 185 -15.47 -18.99 3.32
CA SER A 185 -16.87 -18.84 2.89
C SER A 185 -17.83 -18.47 4.04
N ASP A 186 -17.45 -18.71 5.29
CA ASP A 186 -18.34 -18.57 6.45
C ASP A 186 -18.63 -17.12 6.85
N SER A 187 -19.70 -16.91 7.62
CA SER A 187 -20.09 -15.62 8.22
C SER A 187 -18.99 -15.02 9.11
N TRP A 188 -18.06 -15.85 9.60
CA TRP A 188 -16.94 -15.41 10.42
C TRP A 188 -15.94 -14.54 9.65
N ARG A 189 -15.96 -14.57 8.31
CA ARG A 189 -15.08 -13.74 7.47
C ARG A 189 -15.21 -12.25 7.76
N TRP A 190 -16.39 -11.80 8.19
CA TRP A 190 -16.68 -10.37 8.41
C TRP A 190 -15.86 -9.77 9.55
N LEU A 191 -15.32 -10.59 10.46
CA LEU A 191 -14.37 -10.14 11.48
C LEU A 191 -13.07 -9.59 10.84
N ALA A 192 -12.67 -10.12 9.68
CA ALA A 192 -11.54 -9.61 8.93
C ALA A 192 -11.83 -8.26 8.26
N GLY A 193 -13.08 -7.77 8.26
CA GLY A 193 -13.45 -6.44 7.75
C GLY A 193 -12.83 -5.27 8.51
N ILE A 194 -12.21 -5.51 9.67
CA ILE A 194 -11.37 -4.53 10.38
C ILE A 194 -10.10 -4.22 9.58
N LEU A 195 -9.61 -5.18 8.79
CA LEU A 195 -8.45 -5.04 7.93
C LEU A 195 -8.87 -4.41 6.59
N PRO A 196 -8.27 -3.28 6.17
CA PRO A 196 -8.66 -2.67 4.91
C PRO A 196 -8.37 -3.56 3.68
N SER A 197 -7.37 -4.45 3.78
CA SER A 197 -7.02 -5.44 2.76
C SER A 197 -8.13 -6.45 2.47
N PHE A 198 -9.02 -6.73 3.43
CA PHE A 198 -10.16 -7.65 3.26
C PHE A 198 -11.13 -7.15 2.19
N TRP A 199 -11.46 -5.85 2.24
CA TRP A 199 -12.36 -5.21 1.28
C TRP A 199 -11.80 -5.20 -0.14
N LEU A 200 -10.47 -5.09 -0.26
CA LEU A 200 -9.77 -5.20 -1.54
C LEU A 200 -9.94 -6.62 -2.11
N GLY A 201 -9.75 -7.66 -1.30
CA GLY A 201 -10.02 -9.05 -1.68
C GLY A 201 -11.46 -9.30 -2.14
N GLU A 202 -12.45 -8.73 -1.44
CA GLU A 202 -13.86 -8.82 -1.83
C GLU A 202 -14.16 -8.12 -3.17
N LEU A 203 -13.45 -7.03 -3.52
CA LEU A 203 -13.60 -6.34 -4.81
C LEU A 203 -12.99 -7.09 -5.98
N ILE A 204 -11.83 -7.71 -5.78
CA ILE A 204 -11.14 -8.52 -6.80
C ILE A 204 -12.00 -9.71 -7.21
N LEU A 205 -12.73 -10.29 -6.26
CA LEU A 205 -13.65 -11.40 -6.51
C LEU A 205 -14.99 -10.94 -7.10
N GLU A 206 -15.03 -9.71 -7.63
CA GLU A 206 -16.15 -9.03 -8.29
C GLU A 206 -17.47 -9.04 -7.50
N LYS A 207 -17.38 -9.06 -6.17
CA LYS A 207 -18.54 -8.90 -5.30
C LYS A 207 -18.93 -7.42 -5.21
N ALA A 208 -20.14 -7.14 -4.75
CA ALA A 208 -20.78 -5.82 -4.74
C ALA A 208 -19.83 -4.60 -4.62
N LEU A 209 -19.54 -3.97 -5.76
CA LEU A 209 -18.48 -2.96 -5.90
C LEU A 209 -18.66 -1.78 -4.95
N TRP A 210 -19.83 -1.13 -4.97
CA TRP A 210 -20.07 0.08 -4.18
C TRP A 210 -20.05 -0.17 -2.68
N PHE A 211 -20.59 -1.30 -2.24
CA PHE A 211 -20.63 -1.67 -0.82
C PHE A 211 -19.20 -1.89 -0.29
N ASN A 212 -18.41 -2.67 -1.01
CA ASN A 212 -17.04 -2.99 -0.62
C ASN A 212 -16.11 -1.77 -0.69
N LEU A 213 -16.32 -0.88 -1.68
CA LEU A 213 -15.56 0.36 -1.79
C LEU A 213 -15.85 1.29 -0.60
N LEU A 214 -17.11 1.46 -0.19
CA LEU A 214 -17.48 2.31 0.94
C LEU A 214 -16.91 1.78 2.27
N LEU A 215 -16.96 0.47 2.51
CA LEU A 215 -16.43 -0.11 3.75
C LEU A 215 -14.89 -0.20 3.74
N GLY A 216 -14.28 -0.46 2.59
CA GLY A 216 -12.83 -0.40 2.40
C GLY A 216 -12.27 0.99 2.63
N THR A 217 -12.94 2.03 2.13
CA THR A 217 -12.53 3.41 2.37
C THR A 217 -12.72 3.80 3.84
N ALA A 218 -13.85 3.45 4.45
CA ALA A 218 -14.09 3.71 5.86
C ALA A 218 -13.05 3.03 6.77
N SER A 219 -12.75 1.75 6.56
CA SER A 219 -11.73 1.02 7.33
C SER A 219 -10.33 1.62 7.16
N SER A 220 -9.93 1.95 5.93
CA SER A 220 -8.64 2.60 5.65
C SER A 220 -8.53 3.98 6.33
N LEU A 221 -9.59 4.79 6.27
CA LEU A 221 -9.62 6.11 6.89
C LEU A 221 -9.56 6.01 8.42
N ILE A 222 -10.25 5.04 9.03
CA ILE A 222 -10.16 4.77 10.47
C ILE A 222 -8.70 4.49 10.84
N TRP A 223 -8.01 3.62 10.09
CA TRP A 223 -6.59 3.33 10.33
C TRP A 223 -5.72 4.58 10.20
N ILE A 224 -5.86 5.33 9.11
CA ILE A 224 -5.11 6.58 8.88
C ILE A 224 -5.32 7.55 10.05
N ILE A 225 -6.55 7.77 10.49
CA ILE A 225 -6.87 8.68 11.60
C ILE A 225 -6.27 8.18 12.92
N LEU A 226 -6.42 6.90 13.24
CA LEU A 226 -5.92 6.31 14.48
C LEU A 226 -4.39 6.41 14.58
N PHE A 227 -3.68 6.00 13.52
CA PHE A 227 -2.22 6.03 13.52
C PHE A 227 -1.65 7.45 13.41
N THR A 228 -2.32 8.35 12.68
CA THR A 228 -1.93 9.76 12.65
C THR A 228 -2.05 10.40 14.04
N ARG A 229 -3.15 10.14 14.77
CA ARG A 229 -3.31 10.63 16.15
C ARG A 229 -2.23 10.09 17.07
N ARG A 230 -1.83 8.83 16.90
CA ARG A 230 -0.75 8.21 17.66
C ARG A 230 0.61 8.83 17.35
N PHE A 231 0.91 9.05 16.07
CA PHE A 231 2.13 9.70 15.62
C PHE A 231 2.30 11.12 16.18
N ILE A 232 1.24 11.94 16.13
CA ILE A 232 1.26 13.31 16.68
C ILE A 232 1.51 13.29 18.20
N LYS A 233 0.92 12.33 18.95
CA LYS A 233 1.17 12.19 20.39
C LYS A 233 2.60 11.76 20.72
N LYS A 234 3.28 11.06 19.81
CA LYS A 234 4.64 10.57 20.00
C LYS A 234 5.70 11.65 19.79
N ILE A 235 5.45 12.60 18.89
CA ILE A 235 6.38 13.70 18.59
C ILE A 235 6.24 14.86 19.59
N ARG A 236 5.09 14.96 20.28
CA ARG A 236 4.86 15.93 21.34
C ARG A 236 5.58 15.51 22.62
#